data_AF-A0A202DHA1-F1
#
_entry.id   AF-A0A202DHA1-F1
#
_cell.length_a   1.000
_cell.length_b   1.000
_cell.length_c   1.000
_cell.angle_alpha   90.00
_cell.angle_beta   90.00
_cell.angle_gamma   90.00
#
_symmetry.space_group_name_H-M   'P 1'
#
loop_
_entity.id
_entity.type
_entity.pdbx_description
1 polymer ?
#
loop_
_entity_poly.entity_id
_entity_poly.type
_entity_poly.pdbx_seq_one_letter_code
_entity_poly.pdbx_strand_id
1 'polypeptide(L)'
;MNTRTILCLLLAFLGAFTLANANDSDQVISLESLLKEMIDRSELTRTPNPAYLGKSASSYDRESKVNNPDDGLYVEKDGRDWGKGWFANRDFAQYIREEINDGRNETVLMEDTGPGAIVRWWAPSEKKRVKWSPSTGKDIIRIYLDGSSSPVIEMRPDELVGSNKLVPYPLSFMASNDEADEKWRGRNLYLPIPYAKSCKVTWEGTPFYYQIGYRSYPEGTKVKSFSMDQLESSEETIKRVAEKLTTGSAQTGIKSFMKTEAVLAPEQSTHIEVD
;
A
#
# COMPACT_ATOMS: atom_id res chain seq x y z
N MET A 1 -18.24 -9.94 60.12
CA MET A 1 -17.66 -10.40 58.83
C MET A 1 -16.17 -10.55 59.04
N ASN A 2 -15.60 -11.74 58.84
CA ASN A 2 -14.21 -12.00 59.26
C ASN A 2 -13.22 -11.32 58.29
N THR A 3 -12.05 -10.87 58.77
CA THR A 3 -11.07 -10.08 58.00
C THR A 3 -10.63 -10.76 56.70
N ARG A 4 -10.62 -12.11 56.67
CA ARG A 4 -10.39 -12.92 55.46
C ARG A 4 -11.49 -12.78 54.41
N THR A 5 -12.75 -12.65 54.82
CA THR A 5 -13.90 -12.49 53.92
C THR A 5 -13.89 -11.11 53.25
N ILE A 6 -13.46 -10.06 53.98
CA ILE A 6 -13.31 -8.70 53.45
C ILE A 6 -12.15 -8.63 52.45
N LEU A 7 -11.03 -9.32 52.73
CA LEU A 7 -9.87 -9.35 51.82
C LEU A 7 -10.15 -10.11 50.52
N CYS A 8 -10.90 -11.23 50.57
CA CYS A 8 -11.34 -11.96 49.37
C CYS A 8 -12.35 -11.15 48.53
N LEU A 9 -13.24 -10.39 49.17
CA LEU A 9 -14.17 -9.49 48.46
C LEU A 9 -13.45 -8.30 47.81
N LEU A 10 -12.43 -7.73 48.47
CA LEU A 10 -11.60 -6.66 47.90
C LEU A 10 -10.72 -7.16 46.74
N LEU A 11 -10.17 -8.38 46.80
CA LEU A 11 -9.42 -9.00 45.70
C LEU A 11 -10.32 -9.37 44.53
N ALA A 12 -11.57 -9.80 44.78
CA ALA A 12 -12.56 -10.02 43.73
C ALA A 12 -13.02 -8.71 43.07
N PHE A 13 -13.10 -7.60 43.83
CA PHE A 13 -13.41 -6.28 43.29
C PHE A 13 -12.23 -5.66 42.51
N LEU A 14 -10.97 -5.90 42.93
CA LEU A 14 -9.78 -5.47 42.20
C LEU A 14 -9.53 -6.30 40.93
N GLY A 15 -9.91 -7.58 40.92
CA GLY A 15 -9.84 -8.44 39.74
C GLY A 15 -10.94 -8.19 38.70
N ALA A 16 -12.04 -7.53 39.09
CA ALA A 16 -13.14 -7.17 38.19
C ALA A 16 -12.91 -5.84 37.44
N PHE A 17 -11.92 -5.03 37.83
CA PHE A 17 -11.64 -3.72 37.24
C PHE A 17 -10.55 -3.72 36.15
N THR A 18 -9.92 -4.87 35.85
CA THR A 18 -8.90 -4.99 34.79
C THR A 18 -9.40 -5.65 33.51
N LEU A 19 -10.71 -5.90 33.39
CA LEU A 19 -11.37 -6.30 32.14
C LEU A 19 -12.38 -5.23 31.68
N ALA A 20 -12.01 -3.96 31.77
CA ALA A 20 -12.49 -3.00 30.80
C ALA A 20 -11.74 -3.28 29.48
N ASN A 21 -12.15 -4.36 28.79
CA ASN A 21 -11.88 -4.46 27.36
C ASN A 21 -12.43 -3.18 26.75
N ALA A 22 -11.56 -2.41 26.12
CA ALA A 22 -11.94 -1.26 25.33
C ALA A 22 -12.88 -1.76 24.22
N ASN A 23 -14.17 -1.76 24.52
CA ASN A 23 -15.22 -1.81 23.52
C ASN A 23 -15.17 -0.48 22.78
N ASP A 24 -14.46 -0.46 21.65
CA ASP A 24 -14.88 0.33 20.50
C ASP A 24 -14.42 -0.30 19.16
N SER A 25 -14.66 -1.60 19.00
CA SER A 25 -14.49 -2.29 17.71
C SER A 25 -15.73 -2.19 16.81
N ASP A 26 -16.57 -1.16 17.01
CA ASP A 26 -17.79 -0.97 16.23
C ASP A 26 -17.56 -0.12 14.97
N GLN A 27 -16.35 0.43 14.81
CA GLN A 27 -15.93 1.10 13.58
C GLN A 27 -15.77 0.09 12.44
N VAL A 28 -16.64 0.22 11.44
CA VAL A 28 -16.57 -0.58 10.21
C VAL A 28 -15.56 0.07 9.27
N ILE A 29 -14.50 -0.66 8.91
CA ILE A 29 -13.54 -0.22 7.89
C ILE A 29 -14.24 -0.24 6.54
N SER A 30 -14.19 0.87 5.80
CA SER A 30 -14.83 1.03 4.51
C SER A 30 -14.02 1.97 3.63
N LEU A 31 -14.38 2.09 2.34
CA LEU A 31 -13.75 3.07 1.46
C LEU A 31 -13.80 4.47 2.08
N GLU A 32 -14.97 4.87 2.60
CA GLU A 32 -15.16 6.19 3.17
C GLU A 32 -14.34 6.42 4.45
N SER A 33 -14.27 5.43 5.35
CA SER A 33 -13.46 5.56 6.57
C SER A 33 -11.98 5.67 6.25
N LEU A 34 -11.48 4.86 5.30
CA LEU A 34 -10.08 4.88 4.86
C LEU A 34 -9.75 6.19 4.14
N LEU A 35 -10.66 6.72 3.31
CA LEU A 35 -10.47 8.03 2.68
C LEU A 35 -10.38 9.16 3.72
N LYS A 36 -11.24 9.15 4.74
CA LYS A 36 -11.18 10.13 5.85
C LYS A 36 -9.89 10.00 6.65
N GLU A 37 -9.42 8.78 6.88
CA GLU A 37 -8.14 8.50 7.56
C GLU A 37 -6.96 9.19 6.86
N MET A 38 -6.94 9.24 5.52
CA MET A 38 -5.85 9.86 4.74
C MET A 38 -5.60 11.34 5.08
N ILE A 39 -6.60 12.03 5.64
CA ILE A 39 -6.54 13.46 5.96
C ILE A 39 -6.63 13.75 7.46
N ASP A 40 -6.67 12.70 8.29
CA ASP A 40 -6.63 12.82 9.74
C ASP A 40 -5.19 12.74 10.25
N ARG A 41 -4.65 13.86 10.73
CA ARG A 41 -3.28 13.93 11.26
C ARG A 41 -3.13 13.27 12.62
N SER A 42 -4.23 13.11 13.36
CA SER A 42 -4.18 12.48 14.68
C SER A 42 -3.86 11.00 14.60
N GLU A 43 -4.15 10.35 13.46
CA GLU A 43 -3.80 8.95 13.20
C GLU A 43 -2.29 8.70 13.23
N LEU A 44 -1.46 9.69 12.86
CA LEU A 44 0.01 9.60 12.98
C LEU A 44 0.51 9.59 14.42
N THR A 45 -0.35 9.96 15.38
CA THR A 45 0.03 10.09 16.81
C THR A 45 -0.39 8.88 17.64
N ARG A 46 -1.01 7.86 17.02
CA ARG A 46 -1.60 6.72 17.71
C ARG A 46 -1.21 5.41 17.02
N THR A 47 -1.32 4.31 17.76
CA THR A 47 -1.29 2.98 17.14
C THR A 47 -2.61 2.78 16.39
N PRO A 48 -2.60 2.20 15.18
CA PRO A 48 -3.84 1.97 14.44
C PRO A 48 -4.86 1.18 15.25
N ASN A 49 -6.12 1.62 15.20
CA ASN A 49 -7.26 0.91 15.78
C ASN A 49 -8.38 0.79 14.73
N PRO A 50 -8.71 -0.43 14.26
CA PRO A 50 -8.10 -1.70 14.64
C PRO A 50 -6.63 -1.79 14.19
N ALA A 51 -5.84 -2.53 14.95
CA ALA A 51 -4.46 -2.83 14.56
C ALA A 51 -4.43 -3.55 13.21
N TYR A 52 -3.38 -3.35 12.42
CA TYR A 52 -3.19 -4.04 11.15
C TYR A 52 -1.72 -4.35 10.89
N LEU A 53 -1.47 -5.34 10.04
CA LEU A 53 -0.17 -5.60 9.46
C LEU A 53 -0.08 -4.93 8.09
N GLY A 54 0.97 -4.13 7.88
CA GLY A 54 1.33 -3.64 6.55
C GLY A 54 2.05 -4.74 5.77
N LYS A 55 1.50 -5.15 4.64
CA LYS A 55 2.05 -6.17 3.73
C LYS A 55 2.28 -5.56 2.35
N SER A 56 3.13 -6.21 1.57
CA SER A 56 3.46 -5.80 0.20
C SER A 56 3.54 -7.01 -0.71
N ALA A 57 2.87 -6.95 -1.86
CA ALA A 57 3.06 -7.86 -2.97
C ALA A 57 3.77 -7.10 -4.09
N SER A 58 4.91 -7.60 -4.54
CA SER A 58 5.69 -6.91 -5.57
C SER A 58 6.36 -7.89 -6.52
N SER A 59 6.84 -7.32 -7.61
CA SER A 59 7.65 -8.01 -8.60
C SER A 59 9.08 -8.34 -8.13
N TYR A 60 9.40 -8.28 -6.83
CA TYR A 60 10.76 -8.55 -6.33
C TYR A 60 11.26 -9.94 -6.75
N ASP A 61 12.56 -10.04 -7.03
CA ASP A 61 13.20 -11.29 -7.45
C ASP A 61 13.07 -12.36 -6.35
N ARG A 62 12.37 -13.45 -6.64
CA ARG A 62 12.17 -14.55 -5.68
C ARG A 62 13.46 -15.30 -5.36
N GLU A 63 14.52 -15.12 -6.16
CA GLU A 63 15.86 -15.61 -5.85
C GLU A 63 16.65 -14.70 -4.91
N SER A 64 16.14 -13.50 -4.60
CA SER A 64 16.73 -12.59 -3.61
C SER A 64 16.53 -13.13 -2.20
N LYS A 65 17.42 -14.04 -1.80
CA LYS A 65 17.40 -14.76 -0.53
C LYS A 65 18.77 -14.69 0.13
N VAL A 66 18.80 -14.66 1.47
CA VAL A 66 20.05 -14.60 2.25
C VAL A 66 20.97 -15.79 1.94
N ASN A 67 20.42 -16.97 1.66
CA ASN A 67 21.23 -18.15 1.31
C ASN A 67 20.84 -18.65 -0.08
N ASN A 68 21.83 -18.88 -0.96
CA ASN A 68 21.63 -19.67 -2.17
C ASN A 68 21.52 -21.15 -1.79
N PRO A 69 20.37 -21.83 -2.00
CA PRO A 69 20.17 -23.20 -1.55
C PRO A 69 21.05 -24.24 -2.27
N ASP A 70 21.59 -23.92 -3.45
CA ASP A 70 22.30 -24.91 -4.29
C ASP A 70 23.80 -25.04 -3.97
N ASP A 71 24.46 -23.96 -3.54
CA ASP A 71 25.91 -23.95 -3.30
C ASP A 71 26.35 -23.15 -2.07
N GLY A 72 25.44 -22.42 -1.40
CA GLY A 72 25.77 -21.55 -0.27
C GLY A 72 26.65 -20.35 -0.64
N LEU A 73 26.86 -20.07 -1.93
CA LEU A 73 27.74 -19.02 -2.43
C LEU A 73 26.93 -17.83 -2.96
N TYR A 74 27.45 -16.64 -2.69
CA TYR A 74 26.99 -15.40 -3.31
C TYR A 74 27.76 -15.19 -4.59
N VAL A 75 27.05 -15.03 -5.70
CA VAL A 75 27.67 -14.65 -6.98
C VAL A 75 27.23 -13.23 -7.29
N GLU A 76 28.19 -12.30 -7.18
CA GLU A 76 28.00 -10.95 -7.67
C GLU A 76 27.68 -10.99 -9.17
N LYS A 77 26.93 -9.99 -9.63
CA LYS A 77 26.55 -9.87 -11.03
C LYS A 77 27.78 -9.85 -11.94
N ASP A 78 27.88 -10.83 -12.83
CA ASP A 78 28.81 -10.82 -13.97
C ASP A 78 28.05 -10.54 -15.27
N GLY A 79 28.30 -9.38 -15.87
CA GLY A 79 27.69 -8.97 -17.14
C GLY A 79 26.16 -8.88 -17.11
N ARG A 80 25.49 -9.78 -17.84
CA ARG A 80 24.01 -9.86 -17.98
C ARG A 80 23.35 -10.90 -17.08
N ASP A 81 24.11 -11.55 -16.20
CA ASP A 81 23.52 -12.38 -15.14
C ASP A 81 22.74 -11.48 -14.17
N TRP A 82 21.61 -11.96 -13.65
CA TRP A 82 20.78 -11.20 -12.70
C TRP A 82 21.31 -11.29 -11.27
N GLY A 83 22.46 -11.94 -11.05
CA GLY A 83 22.99 -12.26 -9.72
C GLY A 83 22.26 -13.46 -9.11
N LYS A 84 22.76 -13.97 -7.99
CA LYS A 84 22.15 -15.07 -7.23
C LYS A 84 22.14 -14.79 -5.73
N GLY A 85 21.19 -15.40 -5.01
CA GLY A 85 21.02 -15.19 -3.58
C GLY A 85 20.79 -13.71 -3.28
N TRP A 86 21.50 -13.16 -2.31
CA TRP A 86 21.36 -11.75 -1.90
C TRP A 86 21.44 -10.74 -3.08
N PHE A 87 22.22 -11.04 -4.12
CA PHE A 87 22.44 -10.14 -5.26
C PHE A 87 21.49 -10.37 -6.44
N ALA A 88 20.53 -11.29 -6.33
CA ALA A 88 19.52 -11.50 -7.38
C ALA A 88 18.66 -10.22 -7.55
N ASN A 89 18.52 -9.76 -8.80
CA ASN A 89 18.02 -8.43 -9.14
C ASN A 89 17.08 -8.44 -10.36
N ARG A 90 16.42 -9.56 -10.64
CA ARG A 90 15.35 -9.68 -11.65
C ARG A 90 14.00 -9.28 -11.05
N ASP A 91 13.90 -8.05 -10.57
CA ASP A 91 12.72 -7.51 -9.86
C ASP A 91 11.53 -7.14 -10.76
N PHE A 92 11.38 -7.81 -11.90
CA PHE A 92 10.28 -7.60 -12.84
C PHE A 92 9.69 -8.93 -13.29
N ALA A 93 8.42 -8.88 -13.72
CA ALA A 93 7.69 -10.04 -14.24
C ALA A 93 7.63 -11.22 -13.26
N GLN A 94 7.77 -10.95 -11.95
CA GLN A 94 7.59 -11.93 -10.88
C GLN A 94 6.13 -11.92 -10.42
N TYR A 95 5.56 -13.10 -10.18
CA TYR A 95 4.17 -13.31 -9.77
C TYR A 95 4.09 -14.54 -8.86
N ILE A 96 2.92 -14.80 -8.27
CA ILE A 96 2.69 -15.93 -7.37
C ILE A 96 2.54 -17.23 -8.19
N ARG A 97 1.66 -17.21 -9.18
CA ARG A 97 1.35 -18.35 -10.07
C ARG A 97 0.56 -17.90 -11.30
N GLU A 98 0.39 -18.81 -12.26
CA GLU A 98 -0.55 -18.68 -13.39
C GLU A 98 -1.84 -19.45 -13.10
N GLU A 99 -2.97 -18.93 -13.58
CA GLU A 99 -4.30 -19.53 -13.49
C GLU A 99 -5.04 -19.40 -14.83
N ILE A 100 -5.95 -20.35 -15.10
CA ILE A 100 -6.92 -20.22 -16.19
C ILE A 100 -8.26 -19.82 -15.59
N ASN A 101 -8.76 -18.63 -15.92
CA ASN A 101 -10.05 -18.09 -15.47
C ASN A 101 -10.95 -17.87 -16.68
N ASP A 102 -12.01 -18.67 -16.82
CA ASP A 102 -12.93 -18.67 -17.97
C ASP A 102 -12.21 -18.63 -19.35
N GLY A 103 -11.12 -19.37 -19.48
CA GLY A 103 -10.32 -19.42 -20.72
C GLY A 103 -9.28 -18.31 -20.87
N ARG A 104 -9.20 -17.36 -19.93
CA ARG A 104 -8.14 -16.33 -19.87
C ARG A 104 -6.93 -16.88 -19.10
N ASN A 105 -5.73 -16.63 -19.60
CA ASN A 105 -4.50 -16.93 -18.86
C ASN A 105 -4.12 -15.72 -18.00
N GLU A 106 -4.19 -15.86 -16.69
CA GLU A 106 -3.97 -14.78 -15.73
C GLU A 106 -2.82 -15.12 -14.77
N THR A 107 -1.94 -14.16 -14.53
CA THR A 107 -0.92 -14.27 -13.47
C THR A 107 -1.45 -13.65 -12.18
N VAL A 108 -1.30 -14.34 -11.06
CA VAL A 108 -1.71 -13.85 -9.74
C VAL A 108 -0.59 -12.97 -9.17
N LEU A 109 -0.85 -11.68 -9.00
CA LEU A 109 0.13 -10.71 -8.48
C LEU A 109 0.09 -10.62 -6.95
N MET A 110 -1.11 -10.68 -6.39
CA MET A 110 -1.39 -10.59 -4.97
C MET A 110 -2.55 -11.54 -4.63
N GLU A 111 -2.44 -12.19 -3.47
CA GLU A 111 -3.52 -12.95 -2.86
C GLU A 111 -3.42 -12.80 -1.33
N ASP A 112 -4.51 -12.40 -0.68
CA ASP A 112 -4.61 -12.30 0.78
C ASP A 112 -5.96 -12.84 1.26
N THR A 113 -5.95 -13.46 2.43
CA THR A 113 -7.14 -14.03 3.10
C THR A 113 -7.41 -13.30 4.40
N GLY A 114 -8.68 -13.15 4.75
CA GLY A 114 -9.15 -12.38 5.89
C GLY A 114 -9.52 -10.93 5.52
N PRO A 115 -9.95 -10.14 6.51
CA PRO A 115 -10.26 -8.72 6.32
C PRO A 115 -8.99 -7.92 6.01
N GLY A 116 -9.06 -7.07 4.99
CA GLY A 116 -7.90 -6.28 4.54
C GLY A 116 -8.29 -5.07 3.70
N ALA A 117 -7.28 -4.33 3.24
CA ALA A 117 -7.45 -3.25 2.28
C ALA A 117 -6.18 -3.02 1.46
N ILE A 118 -6.29 -2.95 0.13
CA ILE A 118 -5.21 -2.37 -0.69
C ILE A 118 -5.21 -0.87 -0.41
N VAL A 119 -4.04 -0.28 -0.15
CA VAL A 119 -3.89 1.14 0.20
C VAL A 119 -2.86 1.88 -0.66
N ARG A 120 -2.07 1.15 -1.44
CA ARG A 120 -1.08 1.72 -2.37
C ARG A 120 -0.84 0.77 -3.52
N TRP A 121 -0.78 1.32 -4.72
CA TRP A 121 -0.23 0.67 -5.90
C TRP A 121 0.82 1.58 -6.53
N TRP A 122 1.96 1.00 -6.90
CA TRP A 122 2.93 1.63 -7.77
C TRP A 122 3.29 0.73 -8.96
N ALA A 123 3.44 1.33 -10.14
CA ALA A 123 3.94 0.69 -11.36
C ALA A 123 4.63 1.74 -12.24
N PRO A 124 5.65 1.42 -13.06
CA PRO A 124 6.26 2.38 -13.95
C PRO A 124 5.37 2.65 -15.18
N SER A 125 5.62 3.76 -15.87
CA SER A 125 5.06 4.02 -17.20
C SER A 125 5.52 2.95 -18.19
N GLU A 126 4.55 2.35 -18.90
CA GLU A 126 4.79 1.24 -19.82
C GLU A 126 5.10 1.68 -21.27
N LYS A 127 5.26 2.99 -21.55
CA LYS A 127 5.45 3.52 -22.93
C LYS A 127 6.66 2.89 -23.67
N LYS A 128 7.64 2.33 -22.97
CA LYS A 128 8.70 1.48 -23.55
C LYS A 128 8.97 0.25 -22.70
N ARG A 129 8.03 -0.70 -22.71
CA ARG A 129 8.31 -2.03 -22.20
C ARG A 129 9.48 -2.66 -22.95
N VAL A 130 10.40 -3.24 -22.19
CA VAL A 130 11.59 -3.91 -22.74
C VAL A 130 11.18 -5.16 -23.52
N LYS A 131 12.00 -5.57 -24.50
CA LYS A 131 11.79 -6.77 -25.34
C LYS A 131 11.34 -8.03 -24.57
N TRP A 132 11.71 -8.13 -23.29
CA TRP A 132 11.50 -9.28 -22.42
C TRP A 132 10.23 -9.25 -21.58
N SER A 133 9.43 -8.19 -21.66
CA SER A 133 8.11 -8.10 -21.03
C SER A 133 7.24 -7.23 -21.93
N PRO A 134 6.83 -7.70 -23.13
CA PRO A 134 6.03 -6.89 -24.05
C PRO A 134 4.60 -6.71 -23.53
N SER A 135 4.03 -5.51 -23.68
CA SER A 135 2.57 -5.34 -23.57
C SER A 135 1.93 -5.68 -24.91
N THR A 136 0.78 -6.33 -24.86
CA THR A 136 -0.05 -6.54 -26.06
C THR A 136 -0.95 -5.34 -26.36
N GLY A 137 -0.99 -4.35 -25.47
CA GLY A 137 -1.97 -3.26 -25.47
C GLY A 137 -3.39 -3.72 -25.09
N LYS A 138 -3.56 -5.02 -24.80
CA LYS A 138 -4.81 -5.67 -24.39
C LYS A 138 -4.71 -6.27 -22.99
N ASP A 139 -3.64 -5.94 -22.27
CA ASP A 139 -3.38 -6.42 -20.92
C ASP A 139 -4.49 -5.92 -19.98
N ILE A 140 -5.03 -6.81 -19.14
CA ILE A 140 -6.11 -6.49 -18.20
C ILE A 140 -5.72 -6.91 -16.80
N ILE A 141 -5.91 -6.01 -15.84
CA ILE A 141 -5.83 -6.30 -14.41
C ILE A 141 -7.24 -6.49 -13.88
N ARG A 142 -7.40 -7.53 -13.04
CA ARG A 142 -8.66 -7.84 -12.36
C ARG A 142 -8.44 -7.90 -10.85
N ILE A 143 -9.40 -7.37 -10.10
CA ILE A 143 -9.43 -7.44 -8.64
C ILE A 143 -10.69 -8.18 -8.22
N TYR A 144 -10.51 -9.31 -7.55
CA TYR A 144 -11.57 -10.17 -7.04
C TYR A 144 -11.61 -10.06 -5.52
N LEU A 145 -12.79 -9.78 -4.97
CA LEU A 145 -12.99 -9.66 -3.53
C LEU A 145 -13.87 -10.78 -3.02
N ASP A 146 -13.60 -11.20 -1.79
CA ASP A 146 -14.44 -12.09 -0.98
C ASP A 146 -14.85 -13.43 -1.64
N GLY A 147 -13.99 -13.96 -2.50
CA GLY A 147 -14.23 -15.21 -3.23
C GLY A 147 -15.18 -15.08 -4.42
N SER A 148 -15.55 -13.85 -4.81
CA SER A 148 -16.34 -13.61 -6.02
C SER A 148 -15.61 -14.09 -7.28
N SER A 149 -16.33 -14.76 -8.18
CA SER A 149 -15.85 -15.11 -9.52
C SER A 149 -15.89 -13.93 -10.48
N SER A 150 -16.67 -12.89 -10.18
CA SER A 150 -16.71 -11.64 -10.95
C SER A 150 -15.79 -10.60 -10.32
N PRO A 151 -14.90 -9.95 -11.08
CA PRO A 151 -14.02 -8.93 -10.54
C PRO A 151 -14.80 -7.65 -10.22
N VAL A 152 -14.42 -6.96 -9.15
CA VAL A 152 -14.97 -5.64 -8.81
C VAL A 152 -14.34 -4.53 -9.66
N ILE A 153 -13.10 -4.74 -10.11
CA ILE A 153 -12.37 -3.86 -11.02
C ILE A 153 -11.80 -4.74 -12.14
N GLU A 154 -12.06 -4.34 -13.38
CA GLU A 154 -11.49 -4.93 -14.59
C GLU A 154 -11.05 -3.79 -15.51
N MET A 155 -9.74 -3.52 -15.55
CA MET A 155 -9.19 -2.34 -16.24
C MET A 155 -7.82 -2.63 -16.82
N ARG A 156 -7.42 -1.87 -17.84
CA ARG A 156 -6.04 -1.88 -18.30
C ARG A 156 -5.10 -1.35 -17.21
N PRO A 157 -3.86 -1.87 -17.11
CA PRO A 157 -2.87 -1.40 -16.12
C PRO A 157 -2.65 0.11 -16.13
N ASP A 158 -2.53 0.70 -17.32
CA ASP A 158 -2.28 2.12 -17.50
C ASP A 158 -3.49 3.00 -17.19
N GLU A 159 -4.68 2.42 -17.16
CA GLU A 159 -5.93 3.09 -16.78
C GLU A 159 -6.16 3.00 -15.27
N LEU A 160 -5.92 1.82 -14.69
CA LEU A 160 -6.06 1.56 -13.26
C LEU A 160 -5.06 2.37 -12.42
N VAL A 161 -3.78 2.42 -12.84
CA VAL A 161 -2.71 3.04 -12.06
C VAL A 161 -2.19 4.31 -12.76
N GLY A 162 -2.45 5.46 -12.16
CA GLY A 162 -1.79 6.72 -12.49
C GLY A 162 -2.37 7.55 -13.65
N SER A 163 -3.52 7.19 -14.22
CA SER A 163 -4.17 7.96 -15.31
C SER A 163 -5.37 8.80 -14.90
N ASN A 164 -5.80 8.69 -13.65
CA ASN A 164 -6.97 9.36 -13.09
C ASN A 164 -8.31 8.90 -13.66
N LYS A 165 -8.34 7.77 -14.39
CA LYS A 165 -9.56 7.22 -14.97
C LYS A 165 -10.48 6.59 -13.92
N LEU A 166 -9.93 5.88 -12.93
CA LEU A 166 -10.73 5.28 -11.86
C LEU A 166 -11.05 6.28 -10.74
N VAL A 167 -10.09 7.12 -10.37
CA VAL A 167 -10.20 8.09 -9.27
C VAL A 167 -9.39 9.35 -9.62
N PRO A 168 -9.82 10.57 -9.26
CA PRO A 168 -9.07 11.77 -9.60
C PRO A 168 -7.73 11.92 -8.84
N TYR A 169 -6.91 12.87 -9.30
CA TYR A 169 -5.76 13.37 -8.55
C TYR A 169 -6.18 13.88 -7.16
N PRO A 170 -5.38 13.67 -6.09
CA PRO A 170 -4.08 13.02 -6.05
C PRO A 170 -4.15 11.51 -5.73
N LEU A 171 -5.34 10.90 -5.77
CA LEU A 171 -5.51 9.48 -5.42
C LEU A 171 -5.07 8.54 -6.53
N SER A 172 -5.03 9.00 -7.78
CA SER A 172 -4.27 8.38 -8.86
C SER A 172 -3.42 9.49 -9.48
N PHE A 173 -2.19 9.19 -9.88
CA PHE A 173 -1.36 10.11 -10.66
C PHE A 173 -0.08 9.45 -11.19
N MET A 174 0.54 10.11 -12.15
CA MET A 174 1.91 9.81 -12.59
C MET A 174 2.88 10.82 -11.97
N ALA A 175 3.89 10.34 -11.25
CA ALA A 175 4.91 11.13 -10.57
C ALA A 175 5.75 11.95 -11.56
N SER A 176 6.16 13.15 -11.11
CA SER A 176 6.64 14.31 -11.91
C SER A 176 5.54 14.86 -12.83
N ASN A 177 5.36 16.18 -12.93
CA ASN A 177 4.51 16.78 -13.99
C ASN A 177 5.33 17.11 -15.25
N ASP A 178 6.64 16.86 -15.21
CA ASP A 178 7.54 17.15 -16.32
C ASP A 178 7.39 16.08 -17.41
N GLU A 179 6.89 16.50 -18.56
CA GLU A 179 6.74 15.67 -19.76
C GLU A 179 8.07 15.44 -20.48
N ALA A 180 9.13 16.18 -20.16
CA ALA A 180 10.44 16.01 -20.80
C ALA A 180 11.09 14.64 -20.50
N ASP A 181 10.71 14.00 -19.37
CA ASP A 181 11.21 12.69 -18.92
C ASP A 181 10.12 11.60 -18.86
N GLU A 182 9.21 11.59 -19.84
CA GLU A 182 8.12 10.61 -19.96
C GLU A 182 8.53 9.12 -19.94
N LYS A 183 9.83 8.81 -20.11
CA LYS A 183 10.33 7.45 -20.33
C LYS A 183 10.35 6.58 -19.07
N TRP A 184 10.41 7.15 -17.87
CA TRP A 184 10.55 6.40 -16.60
C TRP A 184 9.76 6.99 -15.43
N ARG A 185 8.55 7.49 -15.69
CA ARG A 185 7.69 8.03 -14.62
C ARG A 185 7.00 6.91 -13.84
N GLY A 186 6.93 7.06 -12.52
CA GLY A 186 6.18 6.15 -11.65
C GLY A 186 4.69 6.51 -11.62
N ARG A 187 3.82 5.55 -11.85
CA ARG A 187 2.37 5.66 -11.66
C ARG A 187 2.01 5.24 -10.24
N ASN A 188 1.05 5.93 -9.66
CA ASN A 188 0.58 5.68 -8.30
C ASN A 188 -0.94 5.58 -8.29
N LEU A 189 -1.44 4.72 -7.40
CA LEU A 189 -2.83 4.64 -6.98
C LEU A 189 -2.85 4.54 -5.45
N TYR A 190 -3.57 5.44 -4.80
CA TYR A 190 -3.80 5.52 -3.36
C TYR A 190 -5.29 5.37 -3.02
N LEU A 191 -6.13 4.98 -3.98
CA LEU A 191 -7.52 4.60 -3.72
C LEU A 191 -7.54 3.36 -2.80
N PRO A 192 -8.16 3.44 -1.61
CA PRO A 192 -8.30 2.27 -0.77
C PRO A 192 -9.30 1.26 -1.36
N ILE A 193 -8.94 -0.02 -1.40
CA ILE A 193 -9.82 -1.11 -1.85
C ILE A 193 -9.98 -2.09 -0.68
N PRO A 194 -10.91 -1.84 0.26
CA PRO A 194 -11.19 -2.73 1.38
C PRO A 194 -11.87 -4.04 0.93
N TYR A 195 -11.66 -5.11 1.70
CA TYR A 195 -12.27 -6.42 1.50
C TYR A 195 -12.47 -7.15 2.84
N ALA A 196 -13.55 -7.90 2.96
CA ALA A 196 -13.98 -8.52 4.21
C ALA A 196 -13.40 -9.92 4.44
N LYS A 197 -13.18 -10.68 3.37
CA LYS A 197 -12.83 -12.10 3.44
C LYS A 197 -11.58 -12.45 2.66
N SER A 198 -11.35 -11.83 1.50
CA SER A 198 -10.18 -12.11 0.67
C SER A 198 -10.01 -11.08 -0.44
N CYS A 199 -8.80 -10.95 -0.95
CA CYS A 199 -8.50 -10.20 -2.17
C CYS A 199 -7.55 -10.99 -3.06
N LYS A 200 -7.88 -11.08 -4.35
CA LYS A 200 -6.99 -11.62 -5.38
C LYS A 200 -6.86 -10.60 -6.51
N VAL A 201 -5.62 -10.28 -6.86
CA VAL A 201 -5.29 -9.41 -7.98
C VAL A 201 -4.63 -10.23 -9.06
N THR A 202 -5.20 -10.23 -10.26
CA THR A 202 -4.67 -10.95 -11.41
C THR A 202 -4.34 -10.01 -12.57
N TRP A 203 -3.43 -10.46 -13.43
CA TRP A 203 -3.03 -9.76 -14.66
C TRP A 203 -3.07 -10.74 -15.83
N GLU A 204 -4.00 -10.53 -16.75
CA GLU A 204 -4.04 -11.17 -18.06
C GLU A 204 -3.04 -10.48 -18.98
N GLY A 205 -1.89 -11.11 -19.19
CA GLY A 205 -0.73 -10.52 -19.84
C GLY A 205 0.55 -10.81 -19.06
N THR A 206 1.65 -10.18 -19.46
CA THR A 206 2.92 -10.32 -18.74
C THR A 206 3.03 -9.19 -17.72
N PRO A 207 3.14 -9.44 -16.40
CA PRO A 207 3.41 -8.36 -15.46
C PRO A 207 4.79 -7.75 -15.70
N PHE A 208 4.97 -6.50 -15.31
CA PHE A 208 6.27 -5.83 -15.35
C PHE A 208 6.78 -5.54 -13.93
N TYR A 209 7.13 -4.29 -13.62
CA TYR A 209 7.38 -3.89 -12.24
C TYR A 209 6.06 -3.49 -11.57
N TYR A 210 5.82 -3.96 -10.35
CA TYR A 210 4.69 -3.51 -9.55
C TYR A 210 5.00 -3.60 -8.05
N GLN A 211 4.28 -2.78 -7.29
CA GLN A 211 4.17 -2.88 -5.84
C GLN A 211 2.72 -2.63 -5.45
N ILE A 212 2.12 -3.57 -4.72
CA ILE A 212 0.78 -3.47 -4.15
C ILE A 212 0.95 -3.53 -2.63
N GLY A 213 0.80 -2.38 -1.98
CA GLY A 213 0.79 -2.26 -0.52
C GLY A 213 -0.62 -2.42 0.03
N TYR A 214 -0.77 -3.28 1.03
CA TYR A 214 -2.07 -3.59 1.61
C TYR A 214 -1.98 -3.79 3.12
N ARG A 215 -3.11 -3.58 3.80
CA ARG A 215 -3.31 -3.84 5.21
C ARG A 215 -4.01 -5.19 5.36
N SER A 216 -3.60 -5.95 6.37
CA SER A 216 -4.27 -7.18 6.80
C SER A 216 -4.68 -7.01 8.26
N TYR A 217 -5.98 -7.10 8.51
CA TYR A 217 -6.59 -6.88 9.81
C TYR A 217 -6.79 -8.21 10.56
N PRO A 218 -6.86 -8.20 11.90
CA PRO A 218 -7.23 -9.37 12.67
C PRO A 218 -8.58 -9.95 12.24
N GLU A 219 -8.72 -11.27 12.35
CA GLU A 219 -9.98 -11.96 12.14
C GLU A 219 -11.09 -11.36 13.03
N GLY A 220 -12.31 -11.26 12.48
CA GLY A 220 -13.44 -10.61 13.15
C GLY A 220 -13.52 -9.08 12.96
N THR A 221 -12.50 -8.44 12.39
CA THR A 221 -12.58 -7.02 12.02
C THR A 221 -13.70 -6.78 11.02
N LYS A 222 -14.62 -5.86 11.35
CA LYS A 222 -15.73 -5.49 10.45
C LYS A 222 -15.18 -4.64 9.30
N VAL A 223 -15.14 -5.21 8.10
CA VAL A 223 -14.78 -4.50 6.88
C VAL A 223 -15.95 -4.57 5.90
N LYS A 224 -16.31 -3.42 5.32
CA LYS A 224 -17.21 -3.32 4.17
C LYS A 224 -16.35 -3.34 2.91
N SER A 225 -16.51 -4.39 2.12
CA SER A 225 -15.79 -4.57 0.86
C SER A 225 -16.12 -3.47 -0.15
N PHE A 226 -15.10 -3.09 -0.92
CA PHE A 226 -15.20 -2.12 -1.99
C PHE A 226 -16.25 -2.52 -3.03
N SER A 227 -16.93 -1.53 -3.59
CA SER A 227 -17.81 -1.67 -4.75
C SER A 227 -17.77 -0.39 -5.58
N MET A 228 -18.12 -0.49 -6.86
CA MET A 228 -18.20 0.68 -7.75
C MET A 228 -19.30 1.65 -7.29
N ASP A 229 -20.45 1.14 -6.84
CA ASP A 229 -21.52 1.96 -6.23
C ASP A 229 -21.03 2.74 -5.01
N GLN A 230 -20.16 2.13 -4.18
CA GLN A 230 -19.55 2.82 -3.05
C GLN A 230 -18.56 3.89 -3.50
N LEU A 231 -17.79 3.64 -4.57
CA LEU A 231 -16.88 4.63 -5.15
C LEU A 231 -17.67 5.85 -5.65
N GLU A 232 -18.74 5.62 -6.41
CA GLU A 232 -19.61 6.67 -6.95
C GLU A 232 -20.27 7.49 -5.83
N SER A 233 -20.86 6.81 -4.84
CA SER A 233 -21.46 7.49 -3.67
C SER A 233 -20.46 8.20 -2.76
N SER A 234 -19.15 7.98 -2.93
CA SER A 234 -18.09 8.64 -2.16
C SER A 234 -17.51 9.89 -2.84
N GLU A 235 -18.07 10.34 -3.96
CA GLU A 235 -17.55 11.47 -4.76
C GLU A 235 -17.22 12.72 -3.92
N GLU A 236 -18.14 13.16 -3.06
CA GLU A 236 -17.92 14.33 -2.21
C GLU A 236 -16.77 14.13 -1.20
N THR A 237 -16.65 12.92 -0.63
CA THR A 237 -15.55 12.59 0.28
C THR A 237 -14.23 12.55 -0.46
N ILE A 238 -14.19 11.97 -1.67
CA ILE A 238 -13.01 11.95 -2.54
C ILE A 238 -12.56 13.38 -2.87
N LYS A 239 -13.50 14.25 -3.25
CA LYS A 239 -13.22 15.66 -3.55
C LYS A 239 -12.61 16.37 -2.34
N ARG A 240 -13.24 16.25 -1.15
CA ARG A 240 -12.73 16.85 0.09
C ARG A 240 -11.33 16.33 0.44
N VAL A 241 -11.08 15.03 0.29
CA VAL A 241 -9.78 14.42 0.54
C VAL A 241 -8.74 14.94 -0.43
N ALA A 242 -9.06 14.97 -1.73
CA ALA A 242 -8.19 15.50 -2.76
C ALA A 242 -7.83 16.96 -2.52
N GLU A 243 -8.82 17.80 -2.20
CA GLU A 243 -8.60 19.19 -1.82
C GLU A 243 -7.65 19.28 -0.62
N LYS A 244 -7.89 18.52 0.45
CA LYS A 244 -7.06 18.60 1.67
C LYS A 244 -5.63 18.07 1.50
N LEU A 245 -5.43 17.07 0.65
CA LEU A 245 -4.11 16.52 0.35
C LEU A 245 -3.28 17.45 -0.56
N THR A 246 -3.94 18.25 -1.39
CA THR A 246 -3.27 19.14 -2.37
C THR A 246 -3.15 20.57 -1.87
N THR A 247 -4.10 21.02 -1.06
CA THR A 247 -3.93 22.18 -0.20
C THR A 247 -3.06 21.76 0.97
N GLY A 248 -1.74 21.69 0.72
CA GLY A 248 -0.77 21.62 1.80
C GLY A 248 -1.23 22.62 2.86
N SER A 249 -1.28 22.21 4.15
CA SER A 249 -1.46 23.18 5.23
C SER A 249 -0.49 24.27 4.91
N ALA A 250 -1.00 25.46 4.54
CA ALA A 250 -0.17 26.56 4.11
C ALA A 250 0.99 26.55 5.09
N GLN A 251 2.21 26.35 4.58
CA GLN A 251 3.37 26.67 5.38
C GLN A 251 3.15 28.15 5.68
N THR A 252 2.51 28.47 6.81
CA THR A 252 2.77 29.69 7.55
C THR A 252 4.27 29.69 7.63
N GLY A 253 4.87 30.53 6.78
CA GLY A 253 6.15 30.24 6.16
C GLY A 253 7.15 29.76 7.18
N ILE A 254 7.79 28.63 6.88
CA ILE A 254 9.23 28.64 7.09
C ILE A 254 9.69 29.71 6.11
N LYS A 255 9.81 30.96 6.62
CA LYS A 255 10.47 32.03 5.87
C LYS A 255 11.75 31.39 5.37
N SER A 256 11.95 31.42 4.04
CA SER A 256 13.20 31.12 3.36
C SER A 256 14.36 30.96 4.34
N PHE A 257 14.81 29.73 4.61
CA PHE A 257 16.08 29.58 5.32
C PHE A 257 17.08 30.44 4.56
N MET A 258 17.63 31.47 5.20
CA MET A 258 18.76 32.17 4.62
C MET A 258 19.83 31.10 4.37
N LYS A 259 20.24 30.96 3.11
CA LYS A 259 21.25 30.01 2.71
C LYS A 259 22.59 30.52 3.27
N THR A 260 22.88 30.18 4.52
CA THR A 260 24.17 30.50 5.13
C THR A 260 25.14 29.39 4.75
N GLU A 261 25.97 29.64 3.73
CA GLU A 261 27.10 28.77 3.42
C GLU A 261 28.28 29.15 4.35
N ALA A 262 28.71 28.21 5.19
CA ALA A 262 29.90 28.35 6.03
C ALA A 262 30.76 27.09 5.90
N VAL A 263 32.06 27.27 5.69
CA VAL A 263 33.05 26.18 5.74
C VAL A 263 33.67 26.19 7.13
N LEU A 264 33.51 25.10 7.88
CA LEU A 264 34.06 24.96 9.24
C LEU A 264 35.31 24.09 9.21
N ALA A 265 36.35 24.50 9.95
CA ALA A 265 37.50 23.66 10.24
C ALA A 265 37.16 22.64 11.35
N PRO A 266 37.99 21.58 11.57
CA PRO A 266 37.83 20.70 12.73
C PRO A 266 37.72 21.48 14.04
N GLU A 267 36.80 21.06 14.91
CA GLU A 267 36.47 21.69 16.21
C GLU A 267 35.77 23.05 16.18
N GLN A 268 35.32 23.54 15.01
CA GLN A 268 34.44 24.71 14.95
C GLN A 268 32.95 24.37 14.97
N SER A 269 32.16 25.25 15.58
CA SER A 269 30.70 25.24 15.54
C SER A 269 30.16 26.58 15.05
N THR A 270 29.06 26.55 14.30
CA THR A 270 28.27 27.73 13.96
C THR A 270 26.88 27.62 14.57
N HIS A 271 26.26 28.75 14.88
CA HIS A 271 24.89 28.83 15.37
C HIS A 271 24.01 29.42 14.28
N ILE A 272 22.90 28.75 13.96
CA ILE A 272 21.91 29.26 13.03
C ILE A 272 20.69 29.59 13.88
N GLU A 273 20.34 30.88 13.94
CA GLU A 273 19.07 31.32 14.49
C GLU A 273 17.99 31.14 13.42
N VAL A 274 16.90 30.50 13.82
CA VAL A 274 15.70 30.36 13.00
C VAL A 274 14.60 31.13 13.72
N ASP A 275 14.06 32.16 13.07
CA ASP A 275 12.87 32.90 13.53
C ASP A 275 11.62 32.01 13.58
#